data_AF-A0AAT9M8Z0-F1
#
_entry.id   AF-A0AAT9M8Z0-F1
#
_cell.length_a   1.000
_cell.length_b   1.000
_cell.length_c   1.000
_cell.angle_alpha   90.00
_cell.angle_beta   90.00
_cell.angle_gamma   90.00
#
_symmetry.space_group_name_H-M   'P 1'
#
loop_
_entity.id
_entity.type
_entity.pdbx_description
1 polymer ?
#
loop_
_entity_poly.entity_id
_entity_poly.type
_entity_poly.pdbx_seq_one_letter_code
_entity_poly.pdbx_strand_id
1 'polypeptide(L)'
;MILIAGPYRSGTGDDPELMARNLARLEEAAWPVFRAGHVPMIGEWVALPVLRGSEAEGVHADQVLYPTAERLLQHCDAVLRLPGDSNGADQDVRIARERGIPVYHDVAELPAVS
;
A
#
# COMPACT_ATOMS: atom_id res chain seq x y z
N MET A 1 -6.65 11.38 1.08
CA MET A 1 -6.40 9.94 0.86
C MET A 1 -5.00 9.60 1.34
N ILE A 2 -4.89 8.57 2.18
CA ILE A 2 -3.61 8.10 2.73
C ILE A 2 -3.33 6.71 2.16
N LEU A 3 -2.19 6.55 1.46
CA LEU A 3 -1.72 5.24 1.02
C LEU A 3 -1.07 4.52 2.20
N ILE A 4 -1.58 3.35 2.56
CA ILE A 4 -1.02 2.48 3.58
C ILE A 4 -0.06 1.52 2.88
N ALA A 5 1.23 1.63 3.18
CA ALA A 5 2.29 0.84 2.59
C ALA A 5 2.95 -0.05 3.65
N GLY A 6 3.14 -1.33 3.34
CA GLY A 6 3.80 -2.29 4.22
C GLY A 6 4.11 -3.62 3.53
N PRO A 7 4.53 -4.66 4.27
CA PRO A 7 4.77 -5.97 3.69
C PRO A 7 3.47 -6.58 3.17
N TYR A 8 3.44 -6.92 1.89
CA TYR A 8 2.42 -7.79 1.29
C TYR A 8 3.02 -9.13 0.87
N ARG A 9 3.90 -9.12 -0.15
CA ARG A 9 4.61 -10.31 -0.64
C ARG A 9 5.91 -10.62 0.10
N SER A 10 6.58 -9.61 0.65
CA SER A 10 7.88 -9.80 1.31
C SER A 10 7.77 -10.75 2.51
N GLY A 11 8.73 -11.67 2.62
CA GLY A 11 8.77 -12.70 3.68
C GLY A 11 7.73 -13.82 3.54
N THR A 12 6.95 -13.86 2.44
CA THR A 12 5.90 -14.88 2.25
C THR A 12 6.33 -16.08 1.42
N GLY A 13 7.35 -15.93 0.57
CA GLY A 13 7.69 -16.97 -0.42
C GLY A 13 6.56 -17.25 -1.41
N ASP A 14 5.71 -16.25 -1.67
CA ASP A 14 4.47 -16.36 -2.47
C ASP A 14 3.44 -17.35 -1.93
N ASP A 15 3.51 -17.68 -0.63
CA ASP A 15 2.48 -18.43 0.09
C ASP A 15 1.19 -17.58 0.22
N PRO A 16 0.04 -18.05 -0.33
CA PRO A 16 -1.19 -17.27 -0.33
C PRO A 16 -1.73 -16.94 1.06
N GLU A 17 -1.53 -17.81 2.06
CA GLU A 17 -1.99 -17.56 3.42
C GLU A 17 -1.14 -16.51 4.12
N LEU A 18 0.19 -16.57 3.94
CA LEU A 18 1.09 -15.53 4.45
C LEU A 18 0.80 -14.18 3.81
N MET A 19 0.50 -14.15 2.50
CA MET A 19 0.09 -12.93 1.80
C MET A 19 -1.25 -12.40 2.32
N ALA A 20 -2.24 -13.27 2.56
CA ALA A 20 -3.52 -12.87 3.16
C ALA A 20 -3.36 -12.32 4.58
N ARG A 21 -2.50 -12.93 5.40
CA ARG A 21 -2.17 -12.42 6.75
C ARG A 21 -1.48 -11.05 6.68
N ASN A 22 -0.59 -10.87 5.72
CA ASN A 22 0.06 -9.58 5.50
C ASN A 22 -0.95 -8.51 5.05
N LEU A 23 -1.86 -8.84 4.13
CA LEU A 23 -2.95 -7.92 3.75
C LEU A 23 -3.83 -7.53 4.94
N ALA A 24 -4.23 -8.50 5.77
CA ALA A 24 -5.02 -8.21 6.98
C ALA A 24 -4.30 -7.22 7.92
N ARG A 25 -2.98 -7.32 8.08
CA ARG A 25 -2.18 -6.36 8.86
C ARG A 25 -2.19 -4.95 8.27
N LEU A 26 -2.19 -4.81 6.94
CA LEU A 26 -2.36 -3.51 6.29
C LEU A 26 -3.76 -2.95 6.59
N GLU A 27 -4.78 -3.81 6.53
CA GLU A 27 -6.17 -3.44 6.76
C GLU A 27 -6.46 -3.00 8.21
N GLU A 28 -5.70 -3.50 9.20
CA GLU A 28 -5.78 -3.04 10.59
C GLU A 28 -5.52 -1.53 10.74
N ALA A 29 -4.72 -0.92 9.85
CA ALA A 29 -4.47 0.52 9.85
C ALA A 29 -5.59 1.33 9.18
N ALA A 30 -6.50 0.71 8.42
CA ALA A 30 -7.52 1.41 7.66
C ALA A 30 -8.51 2.16 8.57
N TRP A 31 -8.95 1.55 9.67
CA TRP A 31 -9.88 2.19 10.60
C TRP A 31 -9.26 3.39 11.33
N PRO A 32 -8.06 3.30 11.92
CA PRO A 32 -7.37 4.46 12.48
C PRO A 32 -7.19 5.62 11.49
N VAL A 33 -6.81 5.32 10.24
CA VAL A 33 -6.70 6.34 9.16
C VAL A 33 -8.06 6.99 8.87
N PHE A 34 -9.12 6.18 8.75
CA PHE A 34 -10.47 6.70 8.55
C PHE A 34 -10.95 7.58 9.69
N ARG A 35 -10.68 7.16 10.94
CA ARG A 35 -11.02 7.92 12.13
C ARG A 35 -10.31 9.27 12.20
N ALA A 36 -9.12 9.38 11.61
CA ALA A 36 -8.39 10.65 11.47
C ALA A 36 -8.96 11.58 10.39
N GLY A 37 -10.06 11.20 9.72
CA GLY A 37 -10.75 12.00 8.70
C GLY A 37 -10.29 11.73 7.27
N HIS A 38 -9.43 10.74 7.05
CA HIS A 38 -8.86 10.44 5.75
C HIS A 38 -9.53 9.24 5.07
N VAL A 39 -9.48 9.18 3.75
CA VAL A 39 -9.79 7.94 3.01
C VAL A 39 -8.56 7.02 3.05
N PRO A 40 -8.62 5.82 3.68
CA PRO A 40 -7.53 4.84 3.62
C PRO A 40 -7.46 4.20 2.24
N MET A 41 -6.25 3.89 1.78
CA MET A 41 -6.03 3.18 0.52
C MET A 41 -4.89 2.18 0.68
N ILE A 42 -5.07 0.95 0.21
CA ILE A 42 -4.04 -0.10 0.15
C ILE A 42 -3.86 -0.47 -1.33
N GLY A 43 -2.61 -0.58 -1.80
CA GLY A 43 -2.31 -0.83 -3.21
C GLY A 43 -2.95 -2.13 -3.73
N GLU A 44 -2.93 -3.18 -2.91
CA GLU A 44 -3.48 -4.50 -3.21
C GLU A 44 -4.99 -4.51 -3.44
N TRP A 45 -5.76 -3.61 -2.78
CA TRP A 45 -7.20 -3.49 -3.03
C TRP A 45 -7.50 -3.16 -4.49
N VAL A 46 -6.62 -2.40 -5.15
CA VAL A 46 -6.74 -2.02 -6.56
C VAL A 46 -6.00 -3.00 -7.46
N ALA A 47 -4.80 -3.43 -7.07
CA ALA A 47 -3.94 -4.26 -7.91
C ALA A 47 -4.46 -5.70 -8.08
N LEU A 48 -5.01 -6.31 -7.03
CA LEU A 48 -5.39 -7.73 -7.08
C LEU A 48 -6.55 -8.03 -8.05
N PRO A 49 -7.63 -7.23 -8.11
CA PRO A 49 -8.65 -7.40 -9.14
C PRO A 49 -8.10 -7.23 -10.56
N VAL A 50 -7.17 -6.30 -10.77
CA VAL A 50 -6.52 -6.09 -12.09
C VAL A 50 -5.68 -7.30 -12.48
N LEU A 51 -4.87 -7.82 -11.55
CA LEU A 51 -4.02 -8.98 -11.79
C LEU A 51 -4.85 -10.23 -12.15
N ARG A 52 -5.96 -10.47 -11.45
CA ARG A 52 -6.90 -11.56 -11.79
C ARG A 52 -7.46 -11.41 -13.21
N GLY A 53 -7.74 -10.17 -13.63
CA GLY A 53 -8.20 -9.88 -14.98
C GLY A 53 -7.17 -10.18 -16.07
N SER A 54 -5.87 -10.16 -15.74
CA SER A 54 -4.77 -10.36 -16.69
C SER A 54 -4.21 -11.80 -16.71
N GLU A 55 -4.80 -12.74 -15.96
CA GLU A 55 -4.27 -14.11 -15.84
C GLU A 55 -4.11 -14.83 -17.18
N ALA A 56 -5.08 -14.66 -18.10
CA ALA A 56 -5.05 -15.26 -19.43
C ALA A 56 -3.91 -14.74 -20.32
N GLU A 57 -3.34 -13.58 -19.98
CA GLU A 57 -2.24 -12.93 -20.71
C GLU A 57 -0.86 -13.27 -20.11
N GLY A 58 -0.80 -14.04 -19.02
CA GLY A 58 0.45 -14.44 -18.37
C GLY A 58 1.23 -13.27 -17.76
N VAL A 59 0.54 -12.17 -17.41
CA VAL A 59 1.14 -10.97 -16.83
C VAL A 59 1.73 -11.28 -15.45
N HIS A 60 2.96 -10.85 -15.21
CA HIS A 60 3.62 -11.02 -13.91
C HIS A 60 3.06 -10.03 -12.89
N ALA A 61 2.92 -10.45 -11.63
CA ALA A 61 2.34 -9.65 -10.56
C ALA A 61 2.98 -8.26 -10.42
N ASP A 62 4.31 -8.17 -10.56
CA ASP A 62 5.06 -6.92 -10.45
C ASP A 62 4.70 -5.91 -11.55
N GLN A 63 4.21 -6.36 -12.72
CA GLN A 63 3.76 -5.50 -13.81
C GLN A 63 2.40 -4.84 -13.49
N VAL A 64 1.72 -5.28 -12.43
CA VAL A 64 0.45 -4.71 -11.97
C VAL A 64 0.62 -4.02 -10.62
N LEU A 65 1.27 -4.67 -9.64
CA LEU A 65 1.43 -4.16 -8.28
C LEU A 65 2.20 -2.83 -8.25
N TYR A 66 3.43 -2.79 -8.79
CA TYR A 66 4.24 -1.57 -8.74
C TYR A 66 3.63 -0.42 -9.55
N PRO A 67 3.15 -0.60 -10.79
CA PRO A 67 2.49 0.47 -11.52
C PRO A 67 1.20 0.97 -10.86
N THR A 68 0.46 0.08 -10.16
CA THR A 68 -0.73 0.50 -9.41
C THR A 68 -0.34 1.41 -8.25
N ALA A 69 0.65 1.03 -7.44
CA ALA A 69 1.14 1.87 -6.35
C ALA A 69 1.68 3.22 -6.86
N GLU A 70 2.48 3.21 -7.93
CA GLU A 70 3.01 4.43 -8.57
C GLU A 70 1.94 5.40 -9.05
N ARG A 71 0.83 4.89 -9.58
CA ARG A 71 -0.35 5.67 -10.00
C ARG A 71 -1.12 6.18 -8.80
N LEU A 72 -1.32 5.37 -7.75
CA LEU A 72 -1.97 5.82 -6.51
C LEU A 72 -1.19 6.96 -5.86
N LEU A 73 0.14 6.89 -5.84
CA LEU A 73 1.02 7.95 -5.35
C LEU A 73 0.86 9.29 -6.11
N GLN A 74 0.20 9.34 -7.26
CA GLN A 74 -0.13 10.62 -7.93
C GLN A 74 -1.37 11.31 -7.32
N HIS A 75 -2.14 10.60 -6.51
CA HIS A 75 -3.45 11.03 -6.01
C HIS A 75 -3.52 11.05 -4.47
N CYS A 76 -2.52 10.51 -3.77
CA CYS A 76 -2.50 10.47 -2.31
C CYS A 76 -2.00 11.79 -1.71
N ASP A 77 -2.54 12.14 -0.55
CA ASP A 77 -2.08 13.29 0.25
C ASP A 77 -0.87 12.94 1.11
N ALA A 78 -0.74 11.66 1.52
CA ALA A 78 0.42 11.14 2.24
C ALA A 78 0.55 9.61 2.09
N VAL A 79 1.67 9.08 2.55
CA VAL A 79 1.92 7.64 2.74
C VAL A 79 2.05 7.34 4.23
N LEU A 80 1.35 6.33 4.72
CA LEU A 80 1.58 5.71 6.02
C LEU A 80 2.39 4.43 5.81
N ARG A 81 3.68 4.43 6.18
CA ARG A 81 4.58 3.28 6.08
C ARG A 81 4.56 2.48 7.39
N LEU A 82 3.84 1.37 7.39
CA LEU A 82 3.80 0.41 8.51
C LEU A 82 5.15 -0.29 8.68
N PRO A 83 5.49 -0.87 9.84
CA PRO A 83 6.77 -1.57 10.04
C PRO A 83 6.88 -2.88 9.23
N GLY A 84 8.12 -3.38 9.09
CA GLY A 84 8.45 -4.67 8.47
C GLY A 84 9.11 -4.56 7.09
N ASP A 85 9.92 -5.55 6.75
CA ASP A 85 10.71 -5.61 5.51
C ASP A 85 9.78 -5.69 4.29
N SER A 86 9.87 -4.71 3.38
CA SER A 86 9.02 -4.67 2.18
C SER A 86 9.65 -3.80 1.09
N ASN A 87 10.20 -4.45 0.07
CA ASN A 87 10.79 -3.75 -1.07
C ASN A 87 9.77 -2.82 -1.77
N GLY A 88 8.51 -3.27 -1.89
CA GLY A 88 7.45 -2.47 -2.50
C GLY A 88 7.13 -1.23 -1.67
N ALA A 89 6.95 -1.39 -0.35
CA ALA A 89 6.65 -0.25 0.52
C ALA A 89 7.84 0.71 0.65
N ASP A 90 9.08 0.21 0.58
CA ASP A 90 10.29 1.04 0.57
C ASP A 90 10.43 1.83 -0.74
N GLN A 91 10.04 1.22 -1.87
CA GLN A 91 9.91 1.91 -3.14
C GLN A 91 8.83 3.00 -3.10
N ASP A 92 7.68 2.73 -2.49
CA ASP A 92 6.61 3.72 -2.32
C ASP A 92 7.10 4.93 -1.49
N VAL A 93 7.82 4.68 -0.38
CA VAL A 93 8.43 5.74 0.43
C VAL A 93 9.44 6.55 -0.37
N ARG A 94 10.29 5.89 -1.18
CA ARG A 94 11.25 6.58 -2.04
C ARG A 94 10.54 7.51 -3.03
N ILE A 95 9.55 7.00 -3.75
CA ILE A 95 8.80 7.78 -4.75
C ILE A 95 8.01 8.92 -4.08
N ALA A 96 7.40 8.66 -2.92
CA ALA A 96 6.70 9.69 -2.16
C ALA A 96 7.64 10.85 -1.80
N ARG A 97 8.83 10.53 -1.28
CA ARG A 97 9.87 11.54 -0.95
C ARG A 97 10.34 12.31 -2.18
N GLU A 98 10.59 11.62 -3.30
CA GLU A 98 10.97 12.24 -4.58
C GLU A 98 9.90 13.22 -5.09
N ARG A 99 8.62 12.95 -4.80
CA ARG A 99 7.47 13.77 -5.20
C ARG A 99 7.05 14.81 -4.14
N GLY A 100 7.74 14.88 -2.99
CA GLY A 100 7.37 15.77 -1.89
C GLY A 100 6.08 15.38 -1.16
N ILE A 101 5.64 14.13 -1.30
CA ILE A 101 4.48 13.57 -0.59
C ILE A 101 4.93 13.20 0.84
N PRO A 102 4.25 13.69 1.89
CA PRO A 102 4.57 13.35 3.26
C PRO A 102 4.54 11.84 3.52
N VAL A 103 5.50 11.35 4.31
CA VAL A 103 5.56 9.97 4.76
C VAL A 103 5.51 9.94 6.28
N TYR A 104 4.56 9.20 6.82
CA TYR A 104 4.36 8.98 8.25
C TYR A 104 4.64 7.52 8.59
N HIS A 105 5.09 7.26 9.81
CA HIS A 105 5.41 5.92 10.29
C HIS A 105 4.51 5.46 11.44
N ASP A 106 3.74 6.39 12.00
CA ASP A 106 2.67 6.12 12.96
C ASP A 106 1.39 6.83 12.50
N VAL A 107 0.26 6.15 12.62
CA VAL A 107 -1.04 6.72 12.28
C VAL A 107 -1.41 7.91 13.17
N ALA A 108 -0.86 7.98 14.39
CA ALA A 108 -1.03 9.12 15.29
C ALA A 108 -0.36 10.40 14.79
N GLU A 109 0.57 10.32 13.83
CA GLU A 109 1.23 11.49 13.23
C GLU A 109 0.39 12.12 12.10
N LEU A 110 -0.66 11.42 11.64
CA LEU A 110 -1.52 11.94 10.58
C LEU A 110 -2.25 13.20 11.05
N PRO A 111 -2.25 14.29 10.26
CA PRO A 111 -3.01 15.48 10.61
C PRO A 111 -4.50 15.13 10.61
N ALA A 112 -5.20 15.45 11.70
CA ALA A 112 -6.65 15.27 11.76
C ALA A 112 -7.32 16.19 10.74
N VAL A 113 -8.26 15.64 9.96
CA VAL A 113 -9.09 16.42 9.05
C VAL A 113 -10.50 16.46 9.62
N SER A 114 -11.04 17.67 9.73
CA SER A 114 -12.39 17.97 10.24
C SER A 114 -13.44 17.84 9.15
#